data_AF-A0A7S0CB91-F1
#
_entry.id   AF-A0A7S0CB91-F1
#
_cell.length_a   1.000
_cell.length_b   1.000
_cell.length_c   1.000
_cell.angle_alpha   90.00
_cell.angle_beta   90.00
_cell.angle_gamma   90.00
#
_symmetry.space_group_name_H-M   'P 1'
#
loop_
_entity.id
_entity.type
_entity.pdbx_description
1 polymer ?
#
loop_
_entity_poly.entity_id
_entity_poly.type
_entity_poly.pdbx_seq_one_letter_code
_entity_poly.pdbx_strand_id
1 'polypeptide(L)'
;SIVMQTCSTNERYQAAGAVHPSFISPDMAATVQCPFIFLPTKDDAKAMTGIKEAMDKTQFGASSVYKSFDTMHHGFCTGRGDLNVPEQAAAVTEAIHLLTTFFNDKLAPDAA
;
A
#
# COMPACT_ATOMS: atom_id res chain seq x y z
N SER A 1 1.28 0.25 -10.93
CA SER A 1 2.44 -0.08 -10.10
C SER A 1 2.93 -1.45 -10.49
N ILE A 2 4.23 -1.65 -10.66
CA ILE A 2 4.79 -2.98 -10.96
C ILE A 2 4.45 -3.98 -9.85
N VAL A 3 4.41 -3.53 -8.59
CA VAL A 3 4.06 -4.36 -7.43
C VAL A 3 2.66 -4.96 -7.59
N MET A 4 1.64 -4.12 -7.79
CA MET A 4 0.26 -4.61 -7.96
C MET A 4 0.11 -5.50 -9.20
N GLN A 5 0.74 -5.12 -10.32
CA GLN A 5 0.70 -5.93 -11.54
C GLN A 5 1.34 -7.32 -11.34
N THR A 6 2.43 -7.41 -10.59
CA THR A 6 3.06 -8.72 -10.30
C THR A 6 2.21 -9.56 -9.36
N CYS A 7 1.55 -8.95 -8.39
CA CYS A 7 0.69 -9.66 -7.45
C CYS A 7 -0.65 -10.08 -8.08
N SER A 8 -1.06 -9.46 -9.18
CA SER A 8 -2.26 -9.87 -9.91
C SER A 8 -2.04 -11.03 -10.89
N THR A 9 -0.78 -11.35 -11.20
CA THR A 9 -0.43 -12.41 -12.17
C THR A 9 0.44 -13.51 -11.58
N ASN A 10 0.78 -13.43 -10.29
CA ASN A 10 1.66 -14.39 -9.63
C ASN A 10 1.26 -14.61 -8.17
N GLU A 11 0.88 -15.83 -7.85
CA GLU A 11 0.45 -16.30 -6.52
C GLU A 11 1.60 -16.52 -5.52
N ARG A 12 2.87 -16.40 -5.94
CA ARG A 12 4.02 -16.62 -5.05
C ARG A 12 4.26 -15.49 -4.05
N TYR A 13 3.65 -14.32 -4.26
CA TYR A 13 3.77 -13.21 -3.32
C TYR A 13 2.79 -13.41 -2.17
N GLN A 14 3.28 -13.41 -0.93
CA GLN A 14 2.45 -13.63 0.26
C GLN A 14 1.84 -12.33 0.81
N ALA A 15 2.44 -11.17 0.49
CA ALA A 15 1.93 -9.85 0.85
C ALA A 15 2.60 -8.79 -0.03
N ALA A 16 1.93 -7.66 -0.22
CA ALA A 16 2.46 -6.54 -0.99
C ALA A 16 2.03 -5.18 -0.43
N GLY A 17 2.75 -4.13 -0.80
CA GLY A 17 2.45 -2.78 -0.34
C GLY A 17 2.90 -1.70 -1.30
N ALA A 18 2.22 -0.56 -1.27
CA ALA A 18 2.60 0.61 -2.05
C ALA A 18 2.36 1.89 -1.24
N VAL A 19 3.42 2.69 -1.12
CA VAL A 19 3.35 4.08 -0.65
C VAL A 19 3.18 4.97 -1.87
N HIS A 20 2.29 5.97 -1.78
CA HIS A 20 1.95 6.89 -2.88
C HIS A 20 1.73 6.16 -4.23
N PRO A 21 0.81 5.16 -4.29
CA PRO A 21 0.67 4.28 -5.43
C PRO A 21 0.35 5.04 -6.73
N SER A 22 0.97 4.59 -7.83
CA SER A 22 0.72 5.13 -9.16
C SER A 22 0.59 4.02 -10.20
N PHE A 23 -0.05 4.32 -11.33
CA PHE A 23 -0.32 3.40 -12.44
C PHE A 23 -1.08 2.13 -12.02
N ILE A 24 -2.04 2.24 -11.11
CA ILE A 24 -2.89 1.13 -10.66
C ILE A 24 -4.32 1.29 -11.22
N SER A 25 -5.09 0.21 -11.26
CA SER A 25 -6.49 0.24 -11.69
C SER A 25 -7.35 -0.73 -10.86
N PRO A 26 -8.68 -0.52 -10.82
CA PRO A 26 -9.59 -1.44 -10.15
C PRO A 26 -9.49 -2.88 -10.68
N ASP A 27 -9.27 -3.06 -11.98
CA ASP A 27 -9.11 -4.40 -12.58
C ASP A 27 -7.86 -5.13 -12.06
N MET A 28 -6.76 -4.41 -11.85
CA MET A 28 -5.57 -4.98 -11.21
C MET A 28 -5.87 -5.34 -9.76
N ALA A 29 -6.53 -4.45 -9.01
CA ALA A 29 -6.88 -4.66 -7.62
C ALA A 29 -7.81 -5.88 -7.43
N ALA A 30 -8.77 -6.07 -8.33
CA ALA A 30 -9.72 -7.19 -8.31
C ALA A 30 -9.05 -8.56 -8.56
N THR A 31 -7.84 -8.58 -9.09
CA THR A 31 -7.11 -9.81 -9.46
C THR A 31 -5.89 -10.07 -8.58
N VAL A 32 -5.60 -9.22 -7.58
CA VAL A 32 -4.49 -9.40 -6.63
C VAL A 32 -4.63 -10.72 -5.87
N GLN A 33 -3.53 -11.48 -5.79
CA GLN A 33 -3.48 -12.82 -5.19
C GLN A 33 -2.91 -12.84 -3.75
N CYS A 34 -2.81 -11.69 -3.08
CA CYS A 34 -2.34 -11.60 -1.70
C CYS A 34 -2.88 -10.35 -0.96
N PRO A 35 -2.78 -10.30 0.38
CA PRO A 35 -3.05 -9.08 1.14
C PRO A 35 -2.20 -7.89 0.65
N PHE A 36 -2.80 -6.71 0.59
CA PHE A 36 -2.14 -5.49 0.09
C PHE A 36 -2.29 -4.32 1.07
N ILE A 37 -1.23 -3.55 1.29
CA ILE A 37 -1.29 -2.28 2.03
C ILE A 37 -1.17 -1.06 1.08
N PHE A 38 -2.17 -0.19 1.12
CA PHE A 38 -2.25 1.06 0.35
C PHE A 38 -2.02 2.25 1.26
N LEU A 39 -0.95 3.02 0.98
CA LEU A 39 -0.61 4.24 1.70
C LEU A 39 -0.63 5.46 0.75
N PRO A 40 -1.81 5.88 0.25
CA PRO A 40 -1.94 7.05 -0.63
C PRO A 40 -1.75 8.37 0.12
N THR A 41 -1.59 9.43 -0.67
CA THR A 41 -1.48 10.82 -0.23
C THR A 41 -2.64 11.65 -0.77
N LYS A 42 -2.70 12.94 -0.40
CA LYS A 42 -3.70 13.87 -0.94
C LYS A 42 -3.65 14.02 -2.46
N ASP A 43 -2.48 13.78 -3.07
CA ASP A 43 -2.25 13.92 -4.50
C ASP A 43 -2.71 12.67 -5.28
N ASP A 44 -3.07 11.58 -4.59
CA ASP A 44 -3.32 10.26 -5.18
C ASP A 44 -4.81 9.92 -5.36
N ALA A 45 -5.73 10.83 -5.01
CA ALA A 45 -7.17 10.57 -5.02
C ALA A 45 -7.66 9.96 -6.34
N LYS A 46 -7.21 10.50 -7.47
CA LYS A 46 -7.57 10.00 -8.80
C LYS A 46 -7.05 8.58 -9.07
N ALA A 47 -5.84 8.26 -8.62
CA ALA A 47 -5.26 6.93 -8.80
C ALA A 47 -5.95 5.87 -7.91
N MET A 48 -6.54 6.29 -6.79
CA MET A 48 -7.23 5.42 -5.84
C MET A 48 -8.71 5.18 -6.14
N THR A 49 -9.30 5.90 -7.10
CA THR A 49 -10.71 5.73 -7.49
C THR A 49 -11.03 4.27 -7.81
N GLY A 50 -11.97 3.68 -7.07
CA GLY A 50 -12.42 2.30 -7.27
C GLY A 50 -11.48 1.20 -6.78
N ILE A 51 -10.25 1.54 -6.35
CA ILE A 51 -9.24 0.56 -5.94
C ILE A 51 -9.67 -0.18 -4.68
N LYS A 52 -10.08 0.56 -3.65
CA LYS A 52 -10.48 -0.04 -2.37
C LYS A 52 -11.70 -0.96 -2.56
N GLU A 53 -12.70 -0.48 -3.29
CA GLU A 53 -13.94 -1.23 -3.57
C GLU A 53 -13.68 -2.52 -4.36
N ALA A 54 -12.71 -2.50 -5.28
CA ALA A 54 -12.28 -3.69 -6.01
C ALA A 54 -11.52 -4.66 -5.10
N MET A 55 -10.60 -4.16 -4.27
CA MET A 55 -9.83 -4.97 -3.33
C MET A 55 -10.72 -5.64 -2.27
N ASP A 56 -11.69 -4.90 -1.72
CA ASP A 56 -12.61 -5.37 -0.69
C ASP A 56 -13.47 -6.57 -1.17
N LYS A 57 -13.65 -6.75 -2.49
CA LYS A 57 -14.39 -7.87 -3.08
C LYS A 57 -13.54 -9.13 -3.27
N THR A 58 -12.22 -9.03 -3.11
CA THR A 58 -11.31 -10.18 -3.19
C THR A 58 -11.32 -10.96 -1.87
N GLN A 59 -10.84 -12.21 -1.90
CA GLN A 59 -10.63 -12.99 -0.68
C GLN A 59 -9.61 -12.35 0.29
N PHE A 60 -8.77 -11.41 -0.20
CA PHE A 60 -7.75 -10.73 0.57
C PHE A 60 -8.17 -9.34 1.07
N GLY A 61 -9.36 -8.86 0.70
CA GLY A 61 -9.86 -7.54 1.06
C GLY A 61 -9.85 -7.29 2.57
N ALA A 62 -10.37 -8.24 3.35
CA ALA A 62 -10.41 -8.15 4.82
C ALA A 62 -9.02 -8.15 5.48
N SER A 63 -8.02 -8.74 4.82
CA SER A 63 -6.63 -8.77 5.30
C SER A 63 -5.78 -7.61 4.78
N SER A 64 -6.35 -6.75 3.93
CA SER A 64 -5.67 -5.62 3.29
C SER A 64 -5.87 -4.33 4.07
N VAL A 65 -4.92 -3.41 3.95
CA VAL A 65 -4.89 -2.17 4.74
C VAL A 65 -4.99 -0.97 3.81
N TYR A 66 -5.78 0.02 4.20
CA TYR A 66 -5.88 1.31 3.52
C TYR A 66 -5.71 2.44 4.53
N LYS A 67 -4.67 3.26 4.38
CA LYS A 67 -4.43 4.44 5.23
C LYS A 67 -3.92 5.60 4.41
N SER A 68 -4.66 6.72 4.39
CA SER A 68 -4.26 7.93 3.67
C SER A 68 -3.35 8.84 4.50
N PHE A 69 -2.42 9.51 3.83
CA PHE A 69 -1.58 10.60 4.36
C PHE A 69 -2.02 11.92 3.73
N ASP A 70 -3.12 12.49 4.23
CA ASP A 70 -3.83 13.62 3.60
C ASP A 70 -3.08 14.97 3.65
N THR A 71 -2.00 15.08 4.41
CA THR A 71 -1.15 16.28 4.42
C THR A 71 0.08 16.15 3.54
N MET A 72 0.48 14.92 3.21
CA MET A 72 1.70 14.61 2.46
C MET A 72 1.52 14.76 0.96
N HIS A 73 2.63 14.98 0.25
CA HIS A 73 2.65 15.03 -1.22
C HIS A 73 3.06 13.69 -1.83
N HIS A 74 2.77 13.52 -3.12
CA HIS A 74 3.23 12.36 -3.87
C HIS A 74 4.76 12.22 -3.77
N GLY A 75 5.24 11.07 -3.30
CA GLY A 75 6.66 10.79 -3.11
C GLY A 75 7.26 11.24 -1.78
N PHE A 76 6.48 11.63 -0.76
CA PHE A 76 7.01 12.01 0.56
C PHE A 76 7.90 10.92 1.21
N CYS A 77 7.64 9.65 0.90
CA CYS A 77 8.40 8.51 1.39
C CYS A 77 9.53 8.06 0.43
N THR A 78 9.93 8.94 -0.49
CA THR A 78 11.06 8.75 -1.42
C THR A 78 12.15 9.79 -1.15
N GLY A 79 13.19 9.85 -1.99
CA GLY A 79 14.17 10.94 -1.97
C GLY A 79 13.62 12.35 -2.20
N ARG A 80 12.32 12.51 -2.47
CA ARG A 80 11.61 13.79 -2.55
C ARG A 80 11.09 14.31 -1.20
N GLY A 81 11.05 13.47 -0.16
CA GLY A 81 10.64 13.91 1.18
C GLY A 81 11.72 14.74 1.87
N ASP A 82 11.30 15.68 2.71
CA ASP A 82 12.20 16.50 3.52
C ASP A 82 12.11 16.10 5.00
N LEU A 83 13.09 15.34 5.47
CA LEU A 83 13.14 14.87 6.86
C LEU A 83 13.52 15.97 7.87
N ASN A 84 13.86 17.18 7.41
CA ASN A 84 14.02 18.33 8.30
C ASN A 84 12.68 18.96 8.68
N VAL A 85 11.61 18.67 7.92
CA VAL A 85 10.24 19.05 8.26
C VAL A 85 9.67 18.01 9.23
N PRO A 86 9.38 18.36 10.51
CA PRO A 86 8.99 17.37 11.52
C PRO A 86 7.76 16.53 11.15
N GLU A 87 6.78 17.16 10.49
CA GLU A 87 5.57 16.48 10.02
C GLU A 87 5.89 15.40 8.98
N GLN A 88 6.77 15.70 8.01
CA GLN A 88 7.16 14.73 6.99
C GLN A 88 8.01 13.60 7.59
N ALA A 89 8.94 13.93 8.50
CA ALA A 89 9.73 12.92 9.21
C ALA A 89 8.83 11.96 10.02
N ALA A 90 7.81 12.48 10.70
CA ALA A 90 6.83 11.69 11.42
C ALA A 90 6.01 10.81 10.46
N ALA A 91 5.53 11.35 9.34
CA ALA A 91 4.77 10.61 8.34
C ALA A 91 5.59 9.47 7.70
N VAL A 92 6.86 9.72 7.37
CA VAL A 92 7.77 8.68 6.84
C VAL A 92 7.98 7.58 7.88
N THR A 93 8.20 7.96 9.14
CA THR A 93 8.35 7.00 10.25
C THR A 93 7.09 6.15 10.42
N GLU A 94 5.91 6.78 10.36
CA GLU A 94 4.63 6.09 10.44
C GLU A 94 4.42 5.14 9.25
N ALA A 95 4.77 5.55 8.03
CA ALA A 95 4.67 4.69 6.84
C ALA A 95 5.57 3.45 6.97
N ILE A 96 6.80 3.62 7.46
CA ILE A 96 7.72 2.50 7.75
C ILE A 96 7.12 1.59 8.82
N HIS A 97 6.57 2.15 9.90
CA HIS A 97 5.95 1.37 10.96
C HIS A 97 4.74 0.56 10.45
N LEU A 98 3.86 1.17 9.66
CA LEU A 98 2.71 0.48 9.06
C LEU A 98 3.14 -0.65 8.13
N LEU A 99 4.13 -0.42 7.27
CA LEU A 99 4.66 -1.44 6.37
C LEU A 99 5.28 -2.60 7.15
N THR A 100 6.14 -2.31 8.13
CA THR A 100 6.81 -3.36 8.92
C THR A 100 5.81 -4.18 9.74
N THR A 101 4.85 -3.52 10.40
CA THR A 101 3.76 -4.22 11.12
C THR A 101 2.95 -5.09 10.17
N PHE A 102 2.55 -4.57 9.00
CA PHE A 102 1.78 -5.32 8.01
C PHE A 102 2.56 -6.54 7.50
N PHE A 103 3.82 -6.38 7.09
CA PHE A 103 4.61 -7.49 6.59
C PHE A 103 4.93 -8.51 7.68
N ASN A 104 5.20 -8.08 8.92
CA ASN A 104 5.38 -9.03 10.02
C ASN A 104 4.12 -9.85 10.28
N ASP A 105 2.94 -9.24 10.23
CA ASP A 105 1.67 -9.95 10.39
C ASP A 105 1.40 -10.94 9.24
N LYS A 106 1.70 -10.56 7.99
CA LYS A 106 1.40 -11.40 6.82
C LYS A 106 2.48 -12.42 6.45
N LEU A 107 3.71 -12.22 6.91
CA LEU A 107 4.86 -13.06 6.60
C LEU A 107 5.41 -13.80 7.81
N ALA A 108 4.86 -13.59 9.01
CA ALA A 108 5.21 -14.42 10.15
C ALA A 108 4.97 -15.89 9.76
N PRO A 109 5.99 -16.76 9.90
CA PRO A 109 5.74 -18.19 9.78
C PRO A 109 4.69 -18.54 10.83
N ASP A 110 3.71 -19.37 10.45
CA ASP A 110 2.79 -19.98 11.42
C ASP A 110 3.63 -20.45 12.61
N ALA A 111 3.27 -20.01 13.82
CA ALA A 111 3.97 -20.44 15.02
C ALA A 111 3.98 -21.97 15.02
N ALA A 112 5.16 -22.54 14.80
CA ALA A 112 5.39 -23.98 14.75
C ALA A 112 5.00 -24.67 16.05
#